data_AF-A0A321LGH2-F1
#
_entry.id   AF-A0A321LGH2-F1
#
_cell.length_a   1.000
_cell.length_b   1.000
_cell.length_c   1.000
_cell.angle_alpha   90.00
_cell.angle_beta   90.00
_cell.angle_gamma   90.00
#
_symmetry.space_group_name_H-M   'P 1'
#
loop_
_entity.id
_entity.type
_entity.pdbx_description
1 polymer ?
#
loop_
_entity_poly.entity_id
_entity_poly.type
_entity_poly.pdbx_seq_one_letter_code
_entity_poly.pdbx_strand_id
1 'polypeptide(L)'
;MTDVAGKRAVSSGRSAGAAYGELGNVLEELYSVISERKENLPEGSYTTYLFESGLDKILKKVAEESGEVIIAAKNHSPDRIASETADLLYHLLVLLVERGLTLDEITAELRVRRSAAARGASKDKARSKTLK
;
A
#
# COMPACT_ATOMS: atom_id res chain seq x y z
N MET A 1 48.59 -1.42 1.58
CA MET A 1 48.09 -0.77 0.36
C MET A 1 47.46 -1.87 -0.48
N THR A 2 46.14 -1.78 -0.70
CA THR A 2 45.33 -2.34 -1.81
C THR A 2 45.44 -3.86 -2.08
N ASP A 3 44.38 -4.66 -2.22
CA ASP A 3 43.14 -4.37 -2.92
C ASP A 3 42.06 -5.43 -2.59
N VAL A 4 40.84 -5.01 -2.90
CA VAL A 4 39.51 -5.57 -2.84
C VAL A 4 39.31 -6.74 -3.82
N ALA A 5 38.37 -7.63 -3.52
CA ALA A 5 37.29 -8.09 -4.42
C ALA A 5 36.98 -9.59 -4.26
N GLY A 6 35.70 -9.89 -4.05
CA GLY A 6 35.20 -11.26 -4.05
C GLY A 6 33.82 -11.50 -3.43
N LYS A 7 33.01 -10.47 -3.15
CA LYS A 7 31.58 -10.69 -2.85
C LYS A 7 30.85 -10.95 -4.17
N ARG A 8 30.52 -12.21 -4.40
CA ARG A 8 29.62 -12.65 -5.47
C ARG A 8 28.28 -11.91 -5.35
N ALA A 9 27.94 -11.14 -6.37
CA ALA A 9 26.62 -10.58 -6.55
C ALA A 9 25.62 -11.73 -6.73
N VAL A 10 24.64 -11.81 -5.82
CA VAL A 10 23.44 -12.61 -6.04
C VAL A 10 22.51 -11.74 -6.89
N SER A 11 22.31 -12.17 -8.14
CA SER A 11 21.44 -11.54 -9.12
C SER A 11 19.96 -11.67 -8.69
N SER A 12 19.37 -10.58 -8.20
CA SER A 12 17.93 -10.51 -7.92
C SER A 12 17.14 -10.22 -9.19
N GLY A 13 17.08 -11.20 -10.09
CA GLY A 13 16.12 -11.20 -11.19
C GLY A 13 14.75 -11.66 -10.70
N ARG A 14 14.03 -10.84 -9.92
CA ARG A 14 12.59 -11.07 -9.72
C ARG A 14 11.86 -10.50 -10.94
N SER A 15 11.18 -11.36 -11.70
CA SER A 15 10.35 -10.91 -12.81
C SER A 15 9.20 -10.06 -12.26
N ALA A 16 9.03 -8.84 -12.79
CA ALA A 16 8.03 -7.89 -12.31
C ALA A 16 6.60 -8.49 -12.34
N GLY A 17 6.30 -9.37 -13.29
CA GLY A 17 5.00 -10.03 -13.43
C GLY A 17 4.60 -10.93 -12.27
N ALA A 18 5.55 -11.57 -11.58
CA ALA A 18 5.26 -12.39 -10.41
C ALA A 18 4.98 -11.54 -9.15
N ALA A 19 5.74 -10.44 -8.99
CA ALA A 19 5.61 -9.56 -7.83
C ALA A 19 4.29 -8.77 -7.80
N TYR A 20 3.71 -8.42 -8.96
CA TYR A 20 2.42 -7.71 -9.01
C TYR A 20 1.24 -8.58 -8.58
N GLY A 21 1.25 -9.87 -8.88
CA GLY A 21 0.23 -10.81 -8.37
C GLY A 21 0.40 -11.08 -6.87
N GLU A 22 1.65 -11.15 -6.41
CA GLU A 22 2.00 -11.43 -5.01
C GLU A 22 1.44 -10.39 -4.03
N LEU A 23 1.62 -9.09 -4.31
CA LEU A 23 1.10 -8.03 -3.42
C LEU A 23 -0.43 -8.03 -3.34
N GLY A 24 -1.12 -8.25 -4.46
CA GLY A 24 -2.58 -8.33 -4.48
C GLY A 24 -3.11 -9.43 -3.57
N ASN A 25 -2.54 -10.64 -3.70
CA ASN A 25 -2.90 -11.77 -2.85
C ASN A 25 -2.64 -11.50 -1.36
N VAL A 26 -1.50 -10.89 -1.02
CA VAL A 26 -1.17 -10.53 0.37
C VAL A 26 -2.18 -9.55 0.96
N LEU A 27 -2.63 -8.55 0.18
CA LEU A 27 -3.64 -7.60 0.64
C LEU A 27 -5.01 -8.25 0.84
N GLU A 28 -5.39 -9.19 -0.03
CA GLU A 28 -6.62 -9.98 0.10
C GLU A 28 -6.59 -10.87 1.35
N GLU A 29 -5.48 -11.59 1.58
CA GLU A 29 -5.28 -12.41 2.76
C GLU A 29 -5.32 -11.57 4.05
N LEU A 30 -4.63 -10.43 4.08
CA LEU A 30 -4.65 -9.51 5.21
C LEU A 30 -6.05 -8.95 5.48
N TYR A 31 -6.78 -8.54 4.44
CA TYR A 31 -8.15 -8.07 4.58
C TYR A 31 -9.05 -9.15 5.16
N SER A 32 -8.91 -10.40 4.72
CA SER A 32 -9.67 -11.53 5.27
C SER A 32 -9.37 -11.76 6.76
N VAL A 33 -8.09 -11.74 7.15
CA VAL A 33 -7.69 -11.90 8.56
C VAL A 33 -8.21 -10.74 9.42
N ILE A 34 -8.14 -9.51 8.92
CA ILE A 34 -8.66 -8.33 9.63
C ILE A 34 -10.18 -8.43 9.81
N SER A 35 -10.90 -8.86 8.77
CA SER A 35 -12.35 -9.07 8.81
C SER A 35 -12.74 -10.13 9.84
N GLU A 36 -12.07 -11.29 9.83
CA GLU A 36 -12.26 -12.34 10.82
C GLU A 36 -12.03 -11.84 12.25
N ARG A 37 -10.98 -11.02 12.45
CA ARG A 37 -10.69 -10.42 13.76
C ARG A 37 -11.73 -9.39 14.18
N LYS A 38 -12.35 -8.66 13.27
CA LYS A 38 -13.46 -7.75 13.59
C LYS A 38 -14.66 -8.51 14.12
N GLU A 39 -14.95 -9.67 13.55
CA GLU A 39 -16.07 -10.53 13.93
C GLU A 39 -15.81 -11.26 15.26
N ASN A 40 -14.62 -11.83 15.42
CA ASN A 40 -14.31 -12.72 16.54
C ASN A 40 -13.63 -12.04 17.74
N LEU A 41 -13.06 -10.84 17.56
CA LEU A 41 -12.37 -10.04 18.59
C LEU A 41 -11.45 -10.88 19.50
N PRO A 42 -10.47 -11.63 18.97
CA PRO A 42 -9.58 -12.45 19.79
C PRO A 42 -8.78 -11.60 20.77
N GLU A 43 -8.67 -12.07 22.02
CA GLU A 43 -7.93 -11.39 23.10
C GLU A 43 -6.44 -11.24 22.76
N GLY A 44 -5.84 -10.11 23.15
CA GLY A 44 -4.42 -9.83 22.95
C GLY A 44 -4.01 -9.47 21.51
N SER A 45 -4.93 -9.53 20.54
CA SER A 45 -4.67 -9.10 19.17
C SER A 45 -4.64 -7.58 19.05
N TYR A 46 -3.60 -7.06 18.39
CA TYR A 46 -3.51 -5.64 18.07
C TYR A 46 -4.71 -5.14 17.25
N THR A 47 -5.19 -5.94 16.29
CA THR A 47 -6.36 -5.57 15.47
C THR A 47 -7.62 -5.46 16.32
N THR A 48 -7.79 -6.35 17.31
CA THR A 48 -8.91 -6.28 18.27
C THR A 48 -8.87 -4.97 19.05
N TYR A 49 -7.70 -4.62 19.59
CA TYR A 49 -7.50 -3.35 20.30
C TYR A 49 -7.88 -2.13 19.45
N LEU A 50 -7.55 -2.13 18.15
CA LEU A 50 -7.94 -1.03 17.24
C LEU A 50 -9.46 -0.93 17.11
N PHE A 51 -10.15 -2.06 16.92
CA PHE A 51 -11.60 -2.07 16.77
C PHE A 51 -12.34 -1.74 18.07
N GLU A 52 -11.87 -2.21 19.21
CA GLU A 52 -12.42 -1.86 20.53
C GLU A 52 -12.20 -0.38 20.86
N SER A 53 -11.07 0.19 20.42
CA SER A 53 -10.76 1.62 20.57
C SER A 53 -11.57 2.51 19.61
N GLY A 54 -12.21 1.93 18.60
CA GLY A 54 -13.08 2.61 17.66
C GLY A 54 -12.38 3.48 16.61
N LEU A 55 -13.21 4.14 15.80
CA LEU A 55 -12.80 4.86 14.60
C LEU A 55 -11.71 5.91 14.83
N ASP A 56 -11.79 6.71 15.89
CA ASP A 56 -10.82 7.78 16.16
C ASP A 56 -9.39 7.24 16.33
N LYS A 57 -9.25 6.08 16.98
CA LYS A 57 -7.95 5.42 17.15
C LYS A 57 -7.39 4.93 15.82
N ILE A 58 -8.24 4.36 14.97
CA ILE A 58 -7.88 3.88 13.64
C ILE A 58 -7.43 5.05 12.76
N LEU A 59 -8.20 6.15 12.74
CA LEU A 59 -7.85 7.36 11.98
C LEU A 59 -6.54 8.00 12.46
N LYS A 60 -6.29 8.01 13.77
CA LYS A 60 -5.02 8.47 14.32
C LYS A 60 -3.83 7.68 13.77
N LYS A 61 -3.95 6.34 13.68
CA LYS A 61 -2.90 5.50 13.09
C LYS A 61 -2.71 5.77 11.61
N VAL A 62 -3.79 5.90 10.83
CA VAL A 62 -3.69 6.28 9.40
C VAL A 62 -2.94 7.60 9.22
N ALA A 63 -3.24 8.61 10.05
CA ALA A 63 -2.56 9.91 10.00
C ALA A 63 -1.08 9.83 10.42
N GLU A 64 -0.77 9.06 11.46
CA GLU A 64 0.59 8.79 11.93
C GLU A 64 1.43 8.17 10.82
N GLU A 65 1.01 7.03 10.26
CA GLU A 65 1.79 6.34 9.22
C GLU A 65 1.90 7.15 7.92
N SER A 66 0.87 7.93 7.57
CA SER A 66 0.97 8.88 6.46
C SER A 66 2.08 9.90 6.68
N GLY A 67 2.20 10.42 7.90
CA GLY A 67 3.28 11.32 8.29
C GLY A 67 4.65 10.64 8.25
N GLU A 68 4.75 9.40 8.71
CA GLU A 68 6.00 8.65 8.70
C GLU A 68 6.49 8.35 7.28
N VAL A 69 5.59 7.96 6.36
CA VAL A 69 5.91 7.80 4.93
C VAL A 69 6.47 9.10 4.34
N ILE A 70 5.84 10.25 4.63
CA ILE A 70 6.30 11.56 4.15
C ILE A 70 7.71 11.86 4.65
N ILE A 71 7.98 11.63 5.94
CA ILE A 71 9.29 11.88 6.56
C ILE A 71 10.34 10.92 5.99
N ALA A 72 10.04 9.63 5.87
CA ALA A 72 10.93 8.62 5.31
C ALA A 72 11.31 8.94 3.85
N ALA A 73 10.32 9.38 3.06
CA ALA A 73 10.52 9.83 1.68
C ALA A 73 11.42 11.07 1.63
N LYS A 74 11.18 12.06 2.49
CA LYS A 74 11.99 13.28 2.55
C LYS A 74 13.44 12.99 2.94
N ASN A 75 13.66 12.00 3.79
CA ASN A 75 14.97 11.60 4.28
C ASN A 75 15.70 10.58 3.38
N HIS A 76 15.15 10.23 2.21
CA HIS A 76 15.74 9.28 1.25
C HIS A 76 16.10 7.93 1.89
N SER A 77 15.20 7.35 2.68
CA SER A 77 15.41 6.07 3.38
C SER A 77 14.50 4.98 2.80
N PRO A 78 14.92 4.23 1.75
CA PRO A 78 14.08 3.24 1.06
C PRO A 78 13.48 2.18 1.98
N ASP A 79 14.24 1.66 2.94
CA ASP A 79 13.78 0.62 3.86
C ASP A 79 12.66 1.14 4.77
N ARG A 80 12.79 2.39 5.25
CA ARG A 80 11.74 3.05 6.03
C ARG A 80 10.52 3.33 5.18
N ILE A 81 10.68 3.82 3.94
CA ILE A 81 9.54 4.05 3.04
C ILE A 81 8.75 2.75 2.86
N ALA A 82 9.43 1.62 2.63
CA ALA A 82 8.77 0.33 2.48
C ALA A 82 8.02 -0.09 3.76
N SER A 83 8.64 0.05 4.94
CA SER A 83 8.03 -0.25 6.23
C SER A 83 6.79 0.60 6.51
N GLU A 84 6.90 1.93 6.43
CA GLU A 84 5.77 2.80 6.77
C GLU A 84 4.65 2.72 5.73
N THR A 85 4.98 2.39 4.48
CA THR A 85 3.96 2.13 3.45
C THR A 85 3.19 0.86 3.77
N ALA A 86 3.86 -0.20 4.26
CA ALA A 86 3.19 -1.43 4.67
C ALA A 86 2.26 -1.17 5.87
N ASP A 87 2.70 -0.40 6.87
CA ASP A 87 1.88 -0.04 8.03
C ASP A 87 0.69 0.84 7.64
N LEU A 88 0.91 1.82 6.74
CA LEU A 88 -0.16 2.63 6.20
C LEU A 88 -1.20 1.78 5.45
N LEU A 89 -0.76 0.85 4.60
CA LEU A 89 -1.66 -0.06 3.89
C LEU A 89 -2.47 -0.92 4.87
N TYR A 90 -1.82 -1.50 5.88
CA TYR A 90 -2.51 -2.28 6.91
C TYR A 90 -3.58 -1.44 7.63
N HIS A 91 -3.25 -0.23 8.07
CA HIS A 91 -4.19 0.64 8.77
C HIS A 91 -5.33 1.15 7.87
N LEU A 92 -5.08 1.31 6.57
CA LEU A 92 -6.15 1.54 5.59
C LEU A 92 -7.07 0.33 5.47
N LEU A 93 -6.55 -0.91 5.41
CA LEU A 93 -7.41 -2.11 5.40
C LEU A 93 -8.28 -2.22 6.66
N VAL A 94 -7.72 -1.93 7.84
CA VAL A 94 -8.48 -1.88 9.10
C VAL A 94 -9.59 -0.82 9.03
N LEU A 95 -9.29 0.37 8.48
CA LEU A 95 -10.29 1.41 8.27
C LEU A 95 -11.40 0.96 7.31
N LEU A 96 -11.07 0.27 6.22
CA LEU A 96 -12.07 -0.22 5.26
C LEU A 96 -13.03 -1.21 5.94
N VAL A 97 -12.50 -2.19 6.69
CA VAL A 97 -13.30 -3.15 7.44
C VAL A 97 -14.18 -2.46 8.48
N GLU A 98 -13.64 -1.50 9.25
CA GLU A 98 -14.40 -0.72 10.23
C GLU A 98 -15.56 0.07 9.58
N ARG A 99 -15.40 0.48 8.31
CA ARG A 99 -16.41 1.23 7.56
C ARG A 99 -17.30 0.37 6.67
N GLY A 100 -17.10 -0.95 6.68
CA GLY A 100 -17.86 -1.90 5.86
C GLY A 100 -17.58 -1.79 4.35
N LEU A 101 -16.38 -1.35 3.97
CA LEU A 101 -15.94 -1.22 2.58
C LEU A 101 -15.11 -2.42 2.14
N THR A 102 -15.40 -2.95 0.97
CA THR A 102 -14.74 -4.12 0.39
C THR A 102 -13.55 -3.73 -0.50
N LEU A 103 -12.62 -4.68 -0.69
CA LEU A 103 -11.53 -4.52 -1.67
C LEU A 103 -12.04 -4.40 -3.11
N ASP A 104 -13.20 -4.98 -3.43
CA ASP A 104 -13.83 -4.85 -4.74
C ASP A 104 -14.25 -3.42 -5.05
N GLU A 105 -14.83 -2.72 -4.07
CA GLU A 105 -15.20 -1.31 -4.19
C GLU A 105 -13.96 -0.43 -4.42
N ILE A 106 -12.88 -0.66 -3.66
CA ILE A 106 -11.61 0.05 -3.84
C ILE A 106 -10.99 -0.26 -5.20
N THR A 107 -11.04 -1.52 -5.62
CA THR A 107 -10.53 -1.96 -6.93
C THR A 107 -11.29 -1.29 -8.07
N ALA A 108 -12.62 -1.21 -7.98
CA ALA A 108 -13.44 -0.52 -8.97
C ALA A 108 -13.03 0.96 -9.10
N GLU A 109 -12.86 1.64 -7.97
CA GLU A 109 -12.49 3.06 -7.92
C GLU A 109 -11.06 3.31 -8.46
N LEU A 110 -10.13 2.40 -8.18
CA LEU A 110 -8.78 2.43 -8.76
C LEU A 110 -8.78 2.17 -10.27
N ARG A 111 -9.63 1.26 -10.76
CA ARG A 111 -9.79 1.00 -12.22
C ARG A 111 -10.31 2.24 -12.94
N VAL A 112 -11.25 2.97 -12.35
CA VAL A 112 -11.72 4.26 -12.87
C VAL A 112 -10.57 5.26 -12.99
N ARG A 113 -9.75 5.42 -11.94
CA ARG A 113 -8.57 6.31 -11.97
C ARG A 113 -7.56 5.92 -13.04
N ARG A 114 -7.21 4.64 -13.15
CA ARG A 114 -6.29 4.14 -14.19
C ARG A 114 -6.80 4.46 -15.59
N SER A 115 -8.10 4.27 -15.82
CA SER A 115 -8.74 4.53 -17.11
C SER A 115 -8.89 6.03 -17.40
N ALA A 116 -9.08 6.86 -16.38
CA ALA A 116 -9.08 8.32 -16.51
C ALA A 116 -7.68 8.88 -16.83
N ALA A 117 -6.62 8.38 -16.17
CA ALA A 117 -5.25 8.75 -16.45
C ALA A 117 -4.84 8.43 -17.91
N ALA A 118 -5.29 7.28 -18.44
CA ALA A 118 -5.07 6.91 -19.84
C ALA A 118 -5.76 7.87 -20.84
N ARG A 119 -6.94 8.40 -20.50
CA ARG A 119 -7.67 9.38 -21.32
C ARG A 119 -7.05 10.78 -21.30
N GLY A 120 -6.47 11.20 -20.17
CA GLY A 120 -5.75 12.48 -20.04
C GLY A 120 -4.48 12.52 -20.90
N ALA A 121 -3.67 11.45 -20.84
CA ALA A 121 -2.44 11.33 -21.62
C ALA A 121 -2.67 11.34 -23.14
N SER A 122 -3.82 10.85 -23.62
CA SER A 122 -4.18 10.87 -25.05
C SER A 122 -4.58 12.26 -25.55
N LYS A 123 -5.16 13.13 -24.70
CA LYS A 123 -5.56 14.49 -25.09
C LYS A 123 -4.36 15.43 -25.21
N ASP A 124 -3.36 15.30 -24.35
CA ASP A 124 -2.13 16.11 -24.41
C ASP A 124 -1.30 15.80 -25.67
N LYS A 125 -1.27 14.54 -26.09
CA LYS A 125 -0.60 14.11 -27.33
C LYS A 125 -1.30 14.63 -28.60
N ALA A 126 -2.64 14.70 -28.58
CA ALA A 126 -3.42 15.26 -29.68
C ALA A 126 -3.25 16.78 -29.81
N ARG A 127 -3.17 17.50 -28.68
CA ARG A 127 -2.97 18.96 -28.66
C ARG A 127 -1.59 19.38 -29.17
N SER A 128 -0.54 18.58 -28.91
CA SER A 128 0.82 18.86 -29.40
C SER A 128 0.99 18.63 -30.91
N LYS A 129 0.14 17.80 -31.54
CA LYS A 129 0.21 17.49 -32.99
C LYS A 129 -0.47 18.54 -33.87
N THR A 130 -1.38 19.34 -33.31
CA THR A 130 -2.10 20.43 -34.02
C THR A 130 -1.34 21.77 -33.98
N LEU A 131 -0.25 21.86 -33.23
CA LEU A 131 0.59 23.06 -33.06
C LEU A 131 1.91 22.99 -33.85
N LYS A 132 2.00 22.14 -34.87
CA LYS A 132 3.11 22.11 -35.84
C LYS A 132 2.62 22.43 -37.23
#